data_AF-A0A920TUX4-F1
#
_entry.id   AF-A0A920TUX4-F1
#
_cell.length_a   1.000
_cell.length_b   1.000
_cell.length_c   1.000
_cell.angle_alpha   90.00
_cell.angle_beta   90.00
_cell.angle_gamma   90.00
#
_symmetry.space_group_name_H-M   'P 1'
#
loop_
_entity.id
_entity.type
_entity.pdbx_description
1 polymer ?
#
loop_
_entity_poly.entity_id
_entity_poly.type
_entity_poly.pdbx_seq_one_letter_code
_entity_poly.pdbx_strand_id
1 'polypeptide(L)' 'MATDRGFIQVDRYMATNVPGISAIGDVTGKMPLAHVASAQAVAVAEHFSGLDIQDIDYTIYLGPPIVSLRWLVLG' A
#
# COMPACT_ATOMS: atom_id res chain seq x y z
N MET A 1 11.83 -13.92 -6.10
CA MET A 1 11.37 -12.53 -5.96
C MET A 1 11.67 -11.79 -7.25
N ALA A 2 10.64 -11.29 -7.93
CA ALA A 2 10.78 -10.48 -9.13
C ALA A 2 11.04 -9.01 -8.74
N THR A 3 11.96 -8.36 -9.45
CA THR A 3 12.32 -6.96 -9.23
C THR A 3 12.43 -6.21 -10.56
N ASP A 4 12.15 -4.91 -10.54
CA ASP A 4 12.42 -3.98 -11.65
C ASP A 4 13.04 -2.70 -11.09
N ARG A 5 14.17 -2.28 -11.66
CA ARG A 5 14.97 -1.11 -11.20
C ARG A 5 15.24 -1.07 -9.68
N GLY A 6 15.40 -2.23 -9.05
CA GLY A 6 15.65 -2.34 -7.60
C GLY A 6 14.40 -2.37 -6.72
N PHE A 7 13.20 -2.26 -7.30
CA PHE A 7 11.92 -2.34 -6.59
C PHE A 7 11.28 -3.71 -6.74
N ILE A 8 10.69 -4.24 -5.66
CA ILE A 8 9.96 -5.50 -5.68
C ILE A 8 8.67 -5.32 -6.47
N GLN A 9 8.47 -6.18 -7.46
CA GLN A 9 7.23 -6.18 -8.24
C GLN A 9 6.11 -6.79 -7.41
N VAL A 10 5.01 -6.05 -7.31
CA VAL A 10 3.81 -6.46 -6.58
C VAL A 10 2.57 -6.17 -7.40
N ASP A 11 1.55 -7.01 -7.23
CA ASP A 11 0.25 -6.82 -7.86
C ASP A 11 -0.60 -5.73 -7.17
N ARG A 12 -1.93 -5.76 -7.35
CA ARG A 12 -2.85 -4.83 -6.69
C ARG A 12 -3.02 -5.10 -5.20
N TYR A 13 -2.80 -6.34 -4.76
CA TYR A 13 -2.92 -6.80 -3.37
C TYR A 13 -1.58 -6.80 -2.62
N MET A 14 -0.56 -6.16 -3.20
CA MET A 14 0.81 -6.15 -2.71
C MET A 14 1.47 -7.54 -2.68
N ALA A 15 0.89 -8.53 -3.38
CA ALA A 15 1.45 -9.87 -3.46
C ALA A 15 2.62 -9.89 -4.44
N THR A 16 3.70 -10.58 -4.06
CA THR A 16 4.85 -10.80 -4.92
C THR A 16 4.63 -12.01 -5.84
N ASN A 17 5.59 -12.30 -6.71
CA ASN A 17 5.58 -13.53 -7.50
C ASN A 17 5.82 -14.81 -6.68
N VAL A 18 6.17 -14.70 -5.39
CA VAL A 18 6.36 -15.84 -4.50
C VAL A 18 5.08 -16.01 -3.66
N PRO A 19 4.40 -17.18 -3.73
CA PRO A 19 3.17 -17.41 -2.98
C PRO A 19 3.36 -17.20 -1.48
N GLY A 20 2.42 -16.46 -0.87
CA GLY A 20 2.45 -16.15 0.57
C GLY A 20 3.42 -15.05 0.99
N ILE A 21 4.13 -14.40 0.04
CA ILE A 21 5.02 -13.29 0.32
C ILE A 21 4.47 -12.01 -0.30
N SER A 22 4.33 -10.96 0.52
CA SER A 22 3.93 -9.61 0.11
C SER A 22 5.05 -8.60 0.38
N ALA A 23 5.05 -7.48 -0.34
CA ALA A 23 5.97 -6.37 -0.12
C ALA A 23 5.22 -5.04 -0.09
N ILE A 24 5.55 -4.17 0.87
CA ILE A 24 4.86 -2.90 1.12
C ILE A 24 5.86 -1.77 1.36
N GLY A 25 5.40 -0.54 1.22
CA GLY A 25 6.18 0.68 1.40
C GLY A 25 7.17 0.91 0.28
N ASP A 26 8.22 1.66 0.60
CA ASP A 26 9.19 2.22 -0.34
C ASP A 26 9.89 1.17 -1.20
N VAL A 27 10.01 -0.06 -0.70
CA VAL A 27 10.63 -1.19 -1.44
C VAL A 27 9.86 -1.58 -2.70
N THR A 28 8.58 -1.20 -2.80
CA THR A 28 7.73 -1.45 -3.97
C THR A 28 7.87 -0.38 -5.06
N GLY A 29 8.44 0.78 -4.74
CA GLY A 29 8.54 1.91 -5.66
C GLY A 29 7.20 2.57 -6.03
N LYS A 30 6.07 2.20 -5.40
CA LYS A 30 4.75 2.78 -5.70
C LYS A 30 4.61 4.23 -5.19
N MET A 31 4.86 4.45 -3.90
CA MET A 31 4.77 5.79 -3.28
C MET A 31 5.54 5.83 -1.96
N PRO A 32 6.63 6.62 -1.85
CA PRO A 32 7.49 6.64 -0.67
C PRO A 32 6.92 7.56 0.42
N LEU A 33 5.78 7.18 1.00
CA LEU A 33 5.09 7.93 2.05
C LEU A 33 4.70 6.98 3.19
N ALA A 34 5.10 7.33 4.41
CA ALA A 34 4.86 6.48 5.58
C ALA A 34 3.37 6.11 5.77
N HIS A 35 2.46 7.05 5.53
CA HIS A 35 1.02 6.79 5.64
C HIS A 35 0.51 5.85 4.55
N VAL A 36 1.08 5.89 3.34
CA VAL A 36 0.75 4.95 2.27
C VAL A 36 1.27 3.55 2.61
N ALA A 37 2.49 3.46 3.16
CA ALA A 37 3.04 2.19 3.65
C ALA A 37 2.16 1.56 4.74
N SER A 38 1.65 2.35 5.69
CA SER A 38 0.70 1.88 6.71
C SER A 38 -0.62 1.39 6.11
N ALA A 39 -1.18 2.11 5.13
CA ALA A 39 -2.41 1.68 4.45
C ALA A 39 -2.19 0.37 3.68
N GLN A 40 -1.04 0.21 3.02
CA GLN A 40 -0.64 -1.04 2.39
C GLN A 40 -0.52 -2.19 3.39
N ALA A 41 0.04 -1.94 4.58
CA ALA A 41 0.13 -2.96 5.63
C ALA A 41 -1.25 -3.46 6.07
N VAL A 42 -2.20 -2.55 6.29
CA VAL A 42 -3.58 -2.89 6.67
C VAL A 42 -4.25 -3.70 5.57
N ALA A 43 -4.19 -3.25 4.32
CA ALA A 43 -4.77 -3.95 3.18
C ALA A 43 -4.22 -5.39 3.03
N VAL A 44 -2.92 -5.57 3.23
CA VAL A 44 -2.29 -6.91 3.19
C VAL A 44 -2.76 -7.78 4.35
N ALA A 45 -2.86 -7.22 5.57
CA ALA A 45 -3.36 -7.97 6.74
C ALA A 45 -4.82 -8.40 6.57
N GLU A 46 -5.67 -7.53 6.02
CA GLU A 46 -7.06 -7.83 5.67
C GLU A 46 -7.14 -8.92 4.60
N HIS A 47 -6.31 -8.84 3.55
CA HIS A 47 -6.24 -9.86 2.51
C HIS A 47 -5.92 -11.25 3.06
N PHE A 48 -4.88 -11.34 3.91
CA PHE A 48 -4.48 -12.61 4.53
C PHE A 48 -5.53 -13.14 5.51
N SER A 49 -6.39 -12.27 6.03
CA SER A 49 -7.51 -12.64 6.91
C SER A 49 -8.78 -13.04 6.14
N GLY A 50 -8.76 -12.99 4.81
CA GLY A 50 -9.92 -13.30 3.97
C GLY A 50 -10.99 -12.20 3.94
N LEU A 51 -10.65 -10.98 4.36
CA LEU A 51 -11.52 -9.83 4.30
C LEU A 51 -11.46 -9.18 2.91
N ASP A 52 -12.52 -8.45 2.55
CA ASP A 52 -12.53 -7.64 1.34
C ASP A 52 -11.62 -6.42 1.52
N ILE A 53 -10.91 -6.06 0.45
CA ILE A 53 -9.82 -5.07 0.51
C ILE A 53 -10.22 -3.87 -0.32
N GLN A 54 -10.08 -2.68 0.25
CA GLN A 54 -10.22 -1.44 -0.49
C GLN A 54 -8.94 -1.16 -1.30
N ASP A 55 -9.10 -0.76 -2.56
CA ASP A 55 -7.97 -0.35 -3.39
C ASP A 55 -7.29 0.90 -2.78
N ILE A 56 -5.95 0.88 -2.80
CA ILE A 56 -5.15 1.99 -2.26
C ILE A 56 -5.07 3.08 -3.32
N ASP A 57 -5.59 4.26 -2.98
CA ASP A 57 -5.48 5.45 -3.82
C ASP A 57 -4.08 6.08 -3.68
N TYR A 58 -3.34 6.11 -4.79
CA TYR A 58 -2.01 6.73 -4.88
C TYR A 58 -2.08 8.15 -5.48
N THR A 59 -3.27 8.74 -5.60
CA THR A 59 -3.46 10.10 -6.10
C THR A 59 -2.89 11.12 -5.10
N ILE A 60 -1.91 11.89 -5.57
CA ILE A 60 -1.37 13.02 -4.82
C ILE A 60 -2.26 14.24 -5.10
N TYR A 61 -2.96 14.73 -4.07
CA TYR A 61 -3.71 15.98 -4.17
C TYR A 61 -2.75 17.18 -4.10
N LEU A 62 -2.63 17.93 -5.20
CA LEU A 62 -1.84 19.17 -5.30
C LEU A 62 -2.68 20.45 -5.06
N GLY A 63 -3.88 20.33 -4.50
CA GLY A 63 -4.79 21.46 -4.23
C GLY A 63 -4.45 22.24 -2.93
N PRO A 64 -5.05 23.43 -2.70
CA PRO A 64 -4.83 24.21 -1.48
C PRO A 64 -5.16 23.38 -0.21
N PRO A 65 -4.45 23.61 0.91
CA PRO A 65 -4.32 22.62 1.96
C PRO A 65 -5.61 22.52 2.78
N ILE A 66 -6.40 21.49 2.51
CA ILE A 66 -7.20 20.81 3.54
C ILE A 66 -6.79 19.35 3.43
N VAL A 67 -5.77 18.97 4.21
CA VAL A 67 -5.35 17.59 4.37
C VAL A 67 -6.56 16.80 4.89
N SER A 68 -7.07 15.88 4.08
CA SER A 68 -8.12 14.94 4.49
C SER A 68 -7.52 13.94 5.47
N LEU A 69 -7.48 14.30 6.75
CA LEU A 69 -7.20 13.44 7.90
C LEU A 69 -8.38 12.51 8.20
N ARG A 70 -8.88 11.75 7.20
CA ARG A 70 -10.02 10.85 7.41
C ARG A 70 -9.62 9.50 8.07
N TRP A 71 -8.32 9.22 8.21
CA TRP A 71 -7.82 7.92 8.70
C TRP A 71 -7.16 7.96 10.09
N LEU A 72 -7.22 9.08 10.83
CA LEU A 72 -6.54 9.23 12.13
C LEU A 72 -7.47 9.38 13.36
N VAL A 73 -8.80 9.32 13.22
CA VAL A 73 -9.73 9.61 14.35
C VAL A 73 -10.81 8.55 14.58
N LEU A 74 -10.61 7.29 14.18
CA LEU A 74 -11.44 6.20 14.68
C LEU A 74 -10.55 4.98 15.00
N GLY A 75 -9.93 5.07 16.18
CA GLY A 75 -9.58 3.93 17.03
C GLY A 75 -10.39 4.02 18.31
#